data_AF-K1X9B8-F1
#
_entry.id   AF-K1X9B8-F1
#
_cell.length_a   1.000
_cell.length_b   1.000
_cell.length_c   1.000
_cell.angle_alpha   90.00
_cell.angle_beta   90.00
_cell.angle_gamma   90.00
#
_symmetry.space_group_name_H-M   'P 1'
#
loop_
_entity.id
_entity.type
_entity.pdbx_description
1 polymer ?
#
loop_
_entity_poly.entity_id
_entity_poly.type
_entity_poly.pdbx_seq_one_letter_code
_entity_poly.pdbx_strand_id
1 'polypeptide(L)'
;MKIISEGLFSLGLFKVSLEKVISTGSYSIFYPHGISHMLGLDVHDVFIKPRKKKNTLNLRADIILEENFLITVEPGIYFNKLILT
;
A
#
# COMPACT_ATOMS: atom_id res chain seq x y z
N MET A 1 -5.51 -2.18 3.53
CA MET A 1 -6.13 -1.23 2.57
C MET A 1 -7.56 -0.81 2.93
N LYS A 2 -8.17 -1.35 4.01
CA LYS A 2 -9.52 -0.95 4.46
C LYS A 2 -9.66 0.55 4.79
N ILE A 3 -8.79 1.07 5.67
CA ILE A 3 -8.87 2.46 6.17
C ILE A 3 -8.78 3.51 5.05
N ILE A 4 -7.79 3.38 4.16
CA ILE A 4 -7.63 4.32 3.02
C ILE A 4 -8.85 4.23 2.09
N SER A 5 -9.33 3.04 1.77
CA SER A 5 -10.51 2.87 0.91
C SER A 5 -11.77 3.49 1.54
N GLU A 6 -12.00 3.29 2.83
CA GLU A 6 -13.13 3.87 3.56
C GLU A 6 -13.07 5.41 3.57
N GLY A 7 -11.90 5.98 3.83
CA GLY A 7 -11.69 7.44 3.82
C GLY A 7 -11.88 8.05 2.42
N LEU A 8 -11.29 7.44 1.39
CA LEU A 8 -11.47 7.93 0.02
C LEU A 8 -12.92 7.78 -0.47
N PHE A 9 -13.60 6.71 -0.05
CA PHE A 9 -15.02 6.50 -0.36
C PHE A 9 -15.92 7.52 0.33
N SER A 10 -15.69 7.83 1.61
CA SER A 10 -16.47 8.83 2.35
C SER A 10 -16.30 10.26 1.80
N LEU A 11 -15.16 10.54 1.17
CA LEU A 11 -14.90 11.78 0.43
C LEU A 11 -15.62 11.86 -0.93
N GLY A 12 -16.33 10.82 -1.36
CA GLY A 12 -17.07 10.81 -2.62
C GLY A 12 -16.20 10.64 -3.87
N LEU A 13 -14.97 10.13 -3.73
CA LEU A 13 -14.02 9.99 -4.85
C LEU A 13 -14.30 8.79 -5.77
N PHE A 14 -15.23 7.91 -5.38
CA PHE A 14 -15.60 6.71 -6.14
C PHE A 14 -17.10 6.68 -6.44
N LYS A 15 -17.44 6.21 -7.65
CA LYS A 15 -18.83 6.03 -8.11
C LYS A 15 -19.35 4.59 -7.96
N VAL A 16 -18.56 3.71 -7.38
CA VAL A 16 -18.85 2.28 -7.17
C VAL A 16 -18.83 1.97 -5.69
N SER A 17 -19.39 0.83 -5.26
CA SER A 17 -19.41 0.47 -3.84
C SER A 17 -18.02 0.31 -3.23
N LEU A 18 -17.91 0.48 -1.91
CA LEU A 18 -16.66 0.31 -1.18
C LEU A 18 -16.04 -1.09 -1.37
N GLU A 19 -16.88 -2.14 -1.38
CA GLU A 19 -16.45 -3.51 -1.65
C GLU A 19 -15.83 -3.63 -3.04
N LYS A 20 -16.39 -2.91 -4.02
CA LYS A 20 -15.83 -2.86 -5.37
C LYS A 20 -14.48 -2.16 -5.36
N VAL A 21 -14.36 -1.00 -4.71
CA VAL A 21 -13.08 -0.26 -4.58
C VAL A 21 -11.98 -1.14 -3.97
N ILE A 22 -12.29 -1.90 -2.92
CA ILE A 22 -11.33 -2.76 -2.24
C ILE A 22 -10.95 -3.98 -3.10
N SER A 23 -11.95 -4.66 -3.68
CA SER A 23 -11.74 -5.89 -4.46
C SER A 23 -11.00 -5.65 -5.78
N THR A 24 -11.20 -4.49 -6.42
CA THR A 24 -10.50 -4.14 -7.67
C THR A 24 -9.16 -3.46 -7.43
N GLY A 25 -8.87 -3.01 -6.21
CA GLY A 25 -7.64 -2.26 -5.93
C GLY A 25 -7.69 -0.79 -6.41
N SER A 26 -8.86 -0.24 -6.74
CA SER A 26 -9.00 1.11 -7.31
C SER A 26 -8.48 2.23 -6.40
N TYR A 27 -8.38 1.99 -5.09
CA TYR A 27 -7.73 2.91 -4.13
C TYR A 27 -6.26 3.21 -4.49
N SER A 28 -5.58 2.33 -5.22
CA SER A 28 -4.16 2.48 -5.59
C SER A 28 -3.88 3.70 -6.47
N ILE A 29 -4.88 4.24 -7.16
CA ILE A 29 -4.77 5.49 -7.92
C ILE A 29 -4.34 6.66 -7.02
N PHE A 30 -4.81 6.67 -5.76
CA PHE A 30 -4.47 7.67 -4.75
C PHE A 30 -3.38 7.19 -3.79
N TYR A 31 -3.01 5.91 -3.85
CA TYR A 31 -2.03 5.25 -3.00
C TYR A 31 -1.13 4.32 -3.84
N PRO A 32 -0.24 4.87 -4.68
CA PRO A 32 0.39 4.09 -5.75
C PRO A 32 1.60 3.27 -5.28
N HIS A 33 2.06 3.43 -4.04
CA HIS A 33 3.23 2.73 -3.51
C HIS A 33 2.87 1.77 -2.35
N GLY A 34 3.86 1.00 -1.91
CA GLY A 34 3.73 0.12 -0.75
C GLY A 34 3.73 0.89 0.56
N ILE A 35 3.18 0.27 1.60
CA ILE A 35 3.07 0.84 2.97
C ILE A 35 4.38 0.93 3.73
N SER A 36 5.39 0.17 3.31
CA SER A 36 6.51 -0.12 4.16
C SER A 36 7.63 -0.84 3.42
N HIS A 37 8.85 -0.68 3.92
CA HIS A 37 10.03 -1.47 3.58
C HIS A 37 10.95 -1.65 4.81
N MET A 38 11.84 -2.65 4.77
CA MET A 38 12.91 -2.77 5.76
C MET A 38 13.85 -1.57 5.65
N LEU A 39 14.32 -1.09 6.79
CA LEU A 39 15.30 -0.01 6.89
C LEU A 39 16.51 -0.52 7.67
N GLY A 40 17.72 -0.24 7.19
CA GLY A 40 18.95 -0.62 7.87
C GLY A 40 20.16 0.07 7.26
N LEU A 41 21.13 -0.71 6.77
CA LEU A 41 22.29 -0.13 6.08
C LEU A 41 21.89 0.54 4.76
N ASP A 42 20.94 -0.07 4.07
CA ASP A 42 20.26 0.53 2.92
C ASP A 42 18.92 1.14 3.32
N VAL A 43 18.50 2.18 2.60
CA VAL A 43 17.16 2.77 2.78
C VAL A 43 16.09 1.71 2.51
N HIS A 44 16.22 0.97 1.41
CA HIS A 44 15.38 -0.19 1.10
C HIS A 44 16.17 -1.48 1.35
N ASP A 45 16.25 -1.89 2.61
CA ASP A 45 17.09 -3.02 3.01
C ASP A 45 16.52 -4.38 2.54
N VAL A 46 17.37 -5.40 2.51
CA VAL A 46 17.09 -6.74 1.97
C VAL A 46 16.11 -7.54 2.84
N PHE A 47 15.26 -8.33 2.19
CA PHE A 47 14.34 -9.24 2.88
C PHE A 47 14.96 -10.61 3.09
N ILE A 48 14.94 -11.11 4.33
CA ILE A 48 15.52 -12.43 4.66
C ILE A 48 14.59 -13.58 4.24
N LYS A 49 13.25 -13.39 4.19
CA LYS A 49 12.27 -14.44 3.83
C LYS A 49 10.94 -13.87 3.28
N PRO A 50 10.84 -13.48 2.00
CA PRO A 50 9.56 -13.02 1.43
C PRO A 50 8.55 -14.17 1.37
N ARG A 51 7.28 -13.92 1.75
CA ARG A 51 6.18 -14.87 1.47
C ARG A 51 6.02 -15.03 -0.05
N LYS A 52 5.57 -16.21 -0.51
CA LYS A 52 5.19 -16.40 -1.93
C LYS A 52 4.19 -15.30 -2.30
N LYS A 53 4.60 -14.42 -3.22
CA LYS A 53 3.88 -13.22 -3.67
C LYS A 53 2.39 -13.53 -3.85
N LYS A 54 1.55 -13.17 -2.87
CA LYS A 54 0.14 -12.91 -3.18
C LYS A 54 0.13 -11.62 -3.99
N ASN A 55 -0.70 -11.59 -5.03
CA ASN A 55 -0.83 -10.52 -6.03
C ASN A 55 -1.22 -9.17 -5.38
N THR A 56 -0.34 -8.61 -4.57
CA THR A 56 -0.48 -7.32 -3.90
C THR A 56 0.41 -6.38 -4.67
N LEU A 57 -0.23 -5.56 -5.52
CA LEU A 57 0.47 -4.51 -6.24
C LEU A 57 1.25 -3.67 -5.24
N ASN A 58 2.56 -3.55 -5.49
CA ASN A 58 3.47 -2.61 -4.85
C ASN A 58 3.85 -2.86 -3.37
N LEU A 59 3.52 -4.01 -2.79
CA LEU A 59 4.06 -4.37 -1.48
C LEU A 59 5.56 -4.67 -1.61
N ARG A 60 6.40 -3.88 -0.92
CA ARG A 60 7.84 -4.13 -0.87
C ARG A 60 8.19 -5.14 0.23
N ALA A 61 7.57 -5.02 1.41
CA ALA A 61 7.71 -5.96 2.51
C ALA A 61 6.49 -6.89 2.64
N ASP A 62 6.57 -8.11 2.09
CA ASP A 62 5.61 -9.19 2.38
C ASP A 62 6.24 -10.25 3.30
N ILE A 63 6.55 -9.84 4.53
CA ILE A 63 7.23 -10.66 5.54
C ILE A 63 6.37 -10.79 6.80
N ILE A 64 6.62 -11.83 7.60
CA ILE A 64 6.15 -11.89 8.98
C ILE A 64 7.12 -11.05 9.80
N LEU A 65 6.63 -10.07 10.56
CA LEU A 65 7.47 -9.24 11.40
C LEU A 65 7.97 -10.05 12.59
N GLU A 66 9.26 -9.93 12.87
CA GLU A 66 9.95 -10.56 14.00
C GLU A 66 10.58 -9.47 14.88
N GLU A 67 10.93 -9.83 16.12
CA GLU A 67 11.63 -8.93 17.02
C GLU A 67 12.94 -8.43 16.39
N ASN A 68 13.30 -7.18 16.66
CA ASN A 68 14.49 -6.49 16.11
C ASN A 68 14.42 -6.12 14.62
N PHE A 69 13.29 -6.31 13.94
CA PHE A 69 13.11 -5.73 12.61
C PHE A 69 12.90 -4.22 12.70
N LEU A 70 13.62 -3.47 11.86
CA LEU A 70 13.40 -2.05 11.64
C LEU A 70 12.69 -1.85 10.30
N ILE A 71 11.55 -1.18 10.33
CA ILE A 71 10.66 -1.04 9.19
C ILE A 71 10.05 0.36 9.13
N THR A 72 9.77 0.87 7.93
CA THR A 72 9.05 2.13 7.75
C THR A 72 7.54 1.95 7.87
N VAL A 73 6.82 3.01 8.23
CA VAL A 73 5.36 3.08 8.13
C VAL A 73 5.02 4.37 7.39
N GLU A 74 4.67 4.24 6.11
CA GLU A 74 4.56 5.37 5.18
C GLU A 74 3.22 5.36 4.41
N PRO A 75 2.09 5.62 5.07
CA PRO A 75 0.85 5.92 4.37
C PRO A 75 0.95 7.32 3.71
N GLY A 76 0.31 7.51 2.56
CA GLY A 76 0.35 8.77 1.81
C GLY A 76 -0.70 8.84 0.73
N ILE A 77 -1.54 9.86 0.72
CA ILE A 77 -2.60 10.03 -0.28
C ILE A 77 -2.16 11.09 -1.30
N TYR A 78 -2.23 10.76 -2.58
CA TYR A 78 -1.78 11.62 -3.67
C TYR A 78 -2.89 11.87 -4.67
N PHE A 79 -3.02 13.13 -5.09
CA PHE A 79 -3.80 13.51 -6.28
C PHE A 79 -2.83 13.74 -7.43
N ASN A 80 -2.34 12.64 -8.01
CA ASN A 80 -1.39 12.71 -9.11
C ASN A 80 -2.13 13.00 -10.42
N LYS A 81 -1.89 14.19 -10.99
CA LYS A 81 -2.52 14.61 -12.24
C LYS A 81 -2.35 13.59 -13.37
N LEU A 82 -1.17 13.00 -13.54
CA LEU A 82 -0.89 12.04 -14.63
C LEU A 82 -1.61 10.70 -14.47
N ILE A 83 -2.00 10.33 -13.25
CA ILE A 83 -2.76 9.09 -13.00
C ILE A 83 -4.27 9.36 -13.10
N LEU A 84 -4.70 10.58 -12.76
CA LEU A 84 -6.12 10.97 -12.71
C LEU A 84 -6.68 11.50 -14.04
N THR A 85 -5.83 11.76 -15.04
CA THR A 85 -6.22 12.19 -16.39
C THR A 85 -5.87 11.12 -17.41
#